data_AF-A0A0N0D1D1-F1
#
_entry.id   AF-A0A0N0D1D1-F1
#
_cell.length_a   1.000
_cell.length_b   1.000
_cell.length_c   1.000
_cell.angle_alpha   90.00
_cell.angle_beta   90.00
_cell.angle_gamma   90.00
#
_symmetry.space_group_name_H-M   'P 1'
#
loop_
_entity.id
_entity.type
_entity.pdbx_description
1 polymer ?
#
loop_
_entity_poly.entity_id
_entity_poly.type
_entity_poly.pdbx_seq_one_letter_code
_entity_poly.pdbx_strand_id
1 'polypeptide(L)'
;MKKTNTKDSELLIIKLAIKYGIAEKDKLVSSLPDYKQQKKENSDLNIGSFLVKSKLITEKQLQFLHSVLKMAEINEQDRNFGIIAIKNNFTSQFHVKKALQYQARLFKKSYSIQYIGDILVDWDKILPEQRDAIMSRQNRLDDNREHMQFGKIGIEKKFFTENDLEDALKDQWRFFKREKKIKLLGEVLVDHEKLTLSQRDSILGSQRDMQIQLTKDQKEQKSTAIMETDDDGPSPVDTLTNISNQEKYFAAIAIKNGLVSLDQVKLAFRKQSKIF
;
A
#
# COMPACT_ATOMS: atom_id res chain seq x y z
N MET A 1 12.51 8.44 9.22
CA MET A 1 11.06 8.67 9.46
C MET A 1 10.92 9.74 10.53
N LYS A 2 10.21 10.85 10.24
CA LYS A 2 9.85 11.81 11.31
C LYS A 2 8.89 11.06 12.24
N LYS A 3 9.25 10.87 13.51
CA LYS A 3 8.28 10.41 14.52
C LYS A 3 7.15 11.44 14.51
N THR A 4 6.01 11.10 13.92
CA THR A 4 4.80 11.91 14.07
C THR A 4 4.57 12.04 15.56
N ASN A 5 4.54 13.28 16.05
CA ASN A 5 4.29 13.57 17.45
C ASN A 5 3.04 12.79 17.88
N THR A 6 3.16 11.94 18.91
CA THR A 6 2.09 11.04 19.34
C THR A 6 0.77 11.79 19.56
N LYS A 7 0.87 13.04 20.08
CA LYS A 7 -0.28 13.93 20.29
C LYS A 7 -1.00 14.30 18.98
N ASP A 8 -0.26 14.51 17.90
CA ASP A 8 -0.86 14.85 16.60
C ASP A 8 -1.60 13.64 16.03
N SER A 9 -1.03 12.44 16.18
CA SER A 9 -1.68 11.19 15.73
C SER A 9 -3.00 10.92 16.49
N GLU A 10 -3.03 11.16 17.80
CA GLU A 10 -4.22 10.94 18.63
C GLU A 10 -5.35 11.90 18.23
N LEU A 11 -5.02 13.19 18.04
CA LEU A 11 -5.97 14.20 17.61
C LEU A 11 -6.54 13.90 16.21
N LEU A 12 -5.71 13.34 15.32
CA LEU A 12 -6.14 12.94 13.99
C LEU A 12 -7.13 11.78 14.03
N ILE A 13 -6.92 10.75 14.86
CA ILE A 13 -7.88 9.64 15.03
C ILE A 13 -9.24 10.17 15.47
N ILE A 14 -9.27 11.07 16.46
CA ILE A 14 -10.51 11.69 16.95
C ILE A 14 -11.22 12.46 15.83
N LYS A 15 -10.48 13.32 15.12
CA LYS A 15 -11.03 14.11 14.00
C LYS A 15 -11.59 13.21 12.89
N LEU A 16 -10.91 12.12 12.58
CA LEU A 16 -11.37 11.16 11.57
C LEU A 16 -12.61 10.39 12.04
N ALA A 17 -12.66 9.98 13.31
CA ALA A 17 -13.82 9.29 13.88
C ALA A 17 -15.09 10.16 13.77
N ILE A 18 -14.97 11.46 14.05
CA ILE A 18 -16.08 12.43 13.87
C ILE A 18 -16.39 12.62 12.38
N LYS A 19 -15.36 12.86 11.55
CA LYS A 19 -15.52 13.16 10.11
C LYS A 19 -16.24 12.04 9.35
N TYR A 20 -15.98 10.78 9.69
CA TYR A 20 -16.60 9.62 9.05
C TYR A 20 -17.86 9.12 9.79
N GLY A 21 -18.34 9.84 10.81
CA GLY A 21 -19.53 9.46 11.57
C GLY A 21 -19.39 8.15 12.35
N ILE A 22 -18.15 7.74 12.66
CA ILE A 22 -17.85 6.52 13.42
C ILE A 22 -18.15 6.73 14.90
N ALA A 23 -17.91 7.95 15.39
CA ALA A 23 -18.22 8.34 16.75
C ALA A 23 -19.01 9.65 16.76
N GLU A 24 -19.98 9.72 17.65
CA GLU A 24 -20.75 10.94 17.90
C GLU A 24 -19.86 11.97 18.60
N LYS A 25 -19.84 13.20 18.09
CA LYS A 25 -18.96 14.27 18.56
C LYS A 25 -19.12 14.50 20.06
N ASP A 26 -20.35 14.56 20.56
CA ASP A 26 -20.64 14.92 21.95
C ASP A 26 -20.17 13.82 22.92
N LYS A 27 -20.46 12.55 22.61
CA LYS A 27 -19.97 11.39 23.38
C LYS A 27 -18.45 11.30 23.42
N LEU A 28 -17.81 11.58 22.28
CA LEU A 28 -16.36 11.55 22.20
C LEU A 28 -15.78 12.68 23.04
N VAL A 29 -16.27 13.91 22.90
CA VAL A 29 -15.81 15.07 23.68
C VAL A 29 -16.00 14.85 25.18
N SER A 30 -17.14 14.29 25.61
CA SER A 30 -17.40 14.00 27.03
C SER A 30 -16.48 12.92 27.61
N SER A 31 -15.95 12.02 26.77
CA SER A 31 -15.03 10.96 27.20
C SER A 31 -13.54 11.37 27.24
N LEU A 32 -13.18 12.54 26.69
CA LEU A 32 -11.78 13.00 26.64
C LEU A 32 -11.17 13.33 28.02
N PRO A 33 -11.90 13.87 29.02
CA PRO A 33 -11.38 14.04 30.37
C PRO A 33 -10.92 12.70 30.99
N ASP A 34 -11.73 11.66 30.86
CA ASP A 34 -11.43 10.32 31.39
C ASP A 34 -10.18 9.74 30.71
N TYR A 35 -10.09 9.86 29.38
CA TYR A 35 -8.89 9.49 28.64
C TYR A 35 -7.63 10.21 29.15
N LYS A 36 -7.71 11.54 29.32
CA LYS A 36 -6.57 12.34 29.80
C LYS A 36 -6.13 11.93 31.20
N GLN A 37 -7.08 11.58 32.08
CA GLN A 37 -6.78 11.10 33.41
C GLN A 37 -6.06 9.73 33.34
N GLN A 38 -6.62 8.77 32.61
CA GLN A 38 -6.02 7.43 32.45
C GLN A 38 -4.65 7.49 31.77
N LYS A 39 -4.44 8.42 30.83
CA LYS A 39 -3.14 8.63 30.15
C LYS A 39 -2.05 9.17 31.08
N LYS A 40 -2.41 9.89 32.14
CA LYS A 40 -1.45 10.32 33.17
C LYS A 40 -1.00 9.15 34.04
N GLU A 41 -1.92 8.23 34.32
CA GLU A 41 -1.66 7.02 35.11
C GLU A 41 -0.93 5.95 34.28
N ASN A 42 -1.19 5.91 32.97
CA ASN A 42 -0.55 5.01 32.02
C ASN A 42 -0.11 5.76 30.76
N SER A 43 1.18 6.10 30.69
CA SER A 43 1.79 6.84 29.57
C SER A 43 1.65 6.13 28.23
N ASP A 44 1.45 4.81 28.21
CA ASP A 44 1.40 3.99 27.00
C ASP A 44 -0.02 3.80 26.47
N LEU A 45 -1.05 4.27 27.20
CA LEU A 45 -2.45 4.15 26.78
C LEU A 45 -2.68 4.86 25.43
N ASN A 46 -3.04 4.13 24.39
CA ASN A 46 -3.35 4.72 23.08
C ASN A 46 -4.82 5.13 23.00
N ILE A 47 -5.12 6.33 22.47
CA ILE A 47 -6.51 6.82 22.31
C ILE A 47 -7.40 5.81 21.56
N GLY A 48 -6.90 5.12 20.54
CA GLY A 48 -7.65 4.12 19.79
C GLY A 48 -8.13 2.99 20.70
N SER A 49 -7.21 2.43 21.49
CA SER A 49 -7.52 1.37 22.45
C SER A 49 -8.51 1.81 23.54
N PHE A 50 -8.42 3.08 23.98
CA PHE A 50 -9.38 3.68 24.89
C PHE A 50 -10.77 3.77 24.26
N LEU A 51 -10.89 4.28 23.03
CA LEU A 51 -12.18 4.41 22.33
C LEU A 51 -12.86 3.05 22.13
N VAL A 52 -12.08 2.00 21.87
CA VAL A 52 -12.58 0.62 21.78
C VAL A 52 -13.04 0.08 23.13
N LYS A 53 -12.22 0.23 24.19
CA LYS A 53 -12.58 -0.19 25.56
C LYS A 53 -13.84 0.50 26.07
N SER A 54 -13.98 1.80 25.78
CA SER A 54 -15.14 2.62 26.14
C SER A 54 -16.36 2.36 25.24
N LYS A 55 -16.27 1.39 24.31
CA LYS A 55 -17.33 1.03 23.35
C LYS A 55 -17.83 2.20 22.49
N LEU A 56 -17.00 3.23 22.29
CA LEU A 56 -17.30 4.37 21.43
C LEU A 56 -17.09 4.03 19.96
N ILE A 57 -16.16 3.12 19.69
CA ILE A 57 -15.89 2.55 18.37
C ILE A 57 -15.62 1.05 18.51
N THR A 58 -15.73 0.32 17.40
CA THR A 58 -15.33 -1.09 17.30
C THR A 58 -13.88 -1.22 16.83
N GLU A 59 -13.28 -2.39 17.03
CA GLU A 59 -11.92 -2.69 16.55
C GLU A 59 -11.80 -2.53 15.02
N LYS A 60 -12.81 -2.98 14.27
CA LYS A 60 -12.84 -2.82 12.80
C LYS A 60 -12.88 -1.37 12.37
N GLN A 61 -13.64 -0.53 13.08
CA GLN A 61 -13.67 0.90 12.85
C GLN A 61 -12.33 1.56 13.17
N LEU A 62 -11.65 1.13 14.25
CA LEU A 62 -10.31 1.60 14.56
C LEU A 62 -9.30 1.21 13.47
N GLN A 63 -9.33 -0.04 12.98
CA GLN A 63 -8.49 -0.49 11.86
C GLN A 63 -8.75 0.31 10.58
N PHE A 64 -10.01 0.65 10.30
CA PHE A 64 -10.35 1.54 9.20
C PHE A 64 -9.73 2.94 9.37
N LEU A 65 -9.84 3.54 10.56
CA LEU A 65 -9.23 4.85 10.85
C LEU A 65 -7.71 4.83 10.66
N HIS A 66 -7.05 3.77 11.11
CA HIS A 66 -5.61 3.57 10.87
C HIS A 66 -5.29 3.44 9.37
N SER A 67 -6.13 2.73 8.61
CA SER A 67 -5.96 2.60 7.16
C SER A 67 -6.08 3.95 6.46
N VAL A 68 -6.99 4.83 6.89
CA VAL A 68 -7.11 6.19 6.37
C VAL A 68 -5.86 7.03 6.68
N LEU A 69 -5.33 6.96 7.90
CA LEU A 69 -4.10 7.66 8.27
C LEU A 69 -2.92 7.19 7.43
N LYS A 70 -2.75 5.87 7.32
CA LYS A 70 -1.70 5.25 6.51
C LYS A 70 -1.83 5.64 5.04
N MET A 71 -3.04 5.70 4.50
CA MET A 71 -3.29 6.14 3.13
C MET A 71 -2.92 7.62 2.92
N ALA A 72 -3.14 8.49 3.91
CA ALA A 72 -2.72 9.89 3.82
C ALA A 72 -1.19 10.03 3.75
N GLU A 73 -0.45 9.28 4.57
CA GLU A 73 1.01 9.23 4.51
C GLU A 73 1.48 8.71 3.14
N ILE A 74 0.90 7.60 2.68
CA ILE A 74 1.27 6.98 1.41
C ILE A 74 0.97 7.90 0.22
N ASN A 75 -0.14 8.62 0.23
CA ASN A 75 -0.46 9.61 -0.81
C ASN A 75 0.62 10.69 -0.94
N GLU A 76 1.19 11.17 0.16
CA GLU A 76 2.25 12.19 0.11
C GLU A 76 3.51 11.62 -0.56
N GLN A 77 3.95 10.45 -0.10
CA GLN A 77 5.15 9.84 -0.65
C GLN A 77 4.92 9.27 -2.08
N ASP A 78 3.69 8.93 -2.48
CA ASP A 78 3.32 8.59 -3.86
C ASP A 78 3.28 9.81 -4.79
N ARG A 79 2.87 10.98 -4.30
CA ARG A 79 3.05 12.23 -5.08
C ARG A 79 4.52 12.50 -5.34
N ASN A 80 5.36 12.32 -4.32
CA ASN A 80 6.81 12.45 -4.47
C ASN A 80 7.38 11.41 -5.44
N PHE A 81 6.89 10.16 -5.40
CA PHE A 81 7.26 9.11 -6.34
C PHE A 81 6.97 9.57 -7.77
N GLY A 82 5.75 10.06 -8.02
CA GLY A 82 5.34 10.56 -9.33
C GLY A 82 6.21 11.71 -9.85
N ILE A 83 6.57 12.66 -8.98
CA ILE A 83 7.48 13.77 -9.34
C ILE A 83 8.85 13.24 -9.76
N ILE A 84 9.40 12.28 -9.01
CA ILE A 84 10.70 11.67 -9.31
C ILE A 84 10.62 10.90 -10.63
N ALA A 85 9.57 10.11 -10.85
CA ALA A 85 9.39 9.34 -12.08
C ALA A 85 9.31 10.23 -13.32
N ILE A 86 8.59 11.35 -13.25
CA ILE A 86 8.48 12.33 -14.35
C ILE A 86 9.83 12.99 -14.61
N LYS A 87 10.54 13.43 -13.57
CA LYS A 87 11.86 14.09 -13.71
C LYS A 87 12.91 13.20 -14.36
N ASN A 88 12.79 11.89 -14.21
CA ASN A 88 13.68 10.90 -14.79
C ASN A 88 13.18 10.36 -16.14
N ASN A 89 12.10 10.92 -16.69
CA ASN A 89 11.47 10.46 -17.92
C ASN A 89 11.06 8.98 -17.91
N PHE A 90 10.89 8.38 -16.73
CA PHE A 90 10.42 7.00 -16.63
C PHE A 90 8.95 6.89 -17.04
N THR A 91 8.17 7.95 -16.79
CA THR A 91 6.77 8.00 -17.21
C THR A 91 6.28 9.44 -17.39
N SER A 92 5.04 9.60 -17.85
CA SER A 92 4.41 10.91 -18.09
C SER A 92 3.54 11.37 -16.92
N GLN A 93 3.33 12.68 -16.80
CA GLN A 93 2.41 13.26 -15.82
C GLN A 93 0.98 12.72 -15.95
N PHE A 94 0.56 12.41 -17.18
CA PHE A 94 -0.74 11.80 -17.45
C PHE A 94 -0.87 10.43 -16.76
N HIS A 95 0.12 9.55 -16.92
CA HIS A 95 0.09 8.22 -16.30
C HIS A 95 0.15 8.29 -14.77
N VAL A 96 0.99 9.16 -14.20
CA VAL A 96 1.04 9.38 -12.73
C VAL A 96 -0.31 9.83 -12.20
N LYS A 97 -0.98 10.79 -12.87
CA LYS A 97 -2.29 11.27 -12.46
C LYS A 97 -3.34 10.14 -12.51
N LYS A 98 -3.32 9.31 -13.56
CA LYS A 98 -4.22 8.16 -13.68
C LYS A 98 -3.97 7.12 -12.59
N ALA A 99 -2.71 6.83 -12.26
CA ALA A 99 -2.35 5.88 -11.21
C ALA A 99 -2.84 6.35 -9.82
N LEU A 100 -2.62 7.63 -9.46
CA LEU A 100 -3.14 8.22 -8.23
C LEU A 100 -4.68 8.19 -8.15
N GLN A 101 -5.36 8.46 -9.27
CA GLN A 101 -6.82 8.36 -9.34
C GLN A 101 -7.31 6.92 -9.14
N TYR A 102 -6.63 5.95 -9.76
CA TYR A 102 -6.95 4.54 -9.62
C TYR A 102 -6.72 4.05 -8.18
N GLN A 103 -5.58 4.37 -7.58
CA GLN A 103 -5.27 4.11 -6.17
C GLN A 103 -6.37 4.66 -5.23
N ALA A 104 -6.76 5.92 -5.42
CA ALA A 104 -7.81 6.54 -4.61
C ALA A 104 -9.17 5.83 -4.77
N ARG A 105 -9.50 5.32 -5.97
CA ARG A 105 -10.71 4.52 -6.21
C ARG A 105 -10.63 3.16 -5.52
N LEU A 106 -9.50 2.47 -5.62
CA LEU A 106 -9.28 1.18 -4.95
C LEU A 106 -9.42 1.29 -3.43
N PHE A 107 -8.81 2.32 -2.84
CA PHE A 107 -8.92 2.58 -1.41
C PHE A 107 -10.36 2.87 -0.98
N LYS A 108 -11.12 3.66 -1.76
CA LYS A 108 -12.55 3.90 -1.47
C LYS A 108 -13.41 2.63 -1.54
N LYS A 109 -13.07 1.71 -2.45
CA LYS A 109 -13.84 0.49 -2.70
C LYS A 109 -13.55 -0.61 -1.67
N SER A 110 -12.30 -0.75 -1.27
CA SER A 110 -11.83 -1.93 -0.51
C SER A 110 -11.03 -1.60 0.74
N TYR A 111 -10.69 -0.32 0.95
CA TYR A 111 -9.75 0.14 1.98
C TYR A 111 -8.36 -0.50 1.90
N SER A 112 -8.06 -1.18 0.77
CA SER A 112 -6.73 -1.68 0.47
C SER A 112 -5.86 -0.54 -0.05
N ILE A 113 -4.59 -0.58 0.36
CA ILE A 113 -3.57 0.39 -0.03
C ILE A 113 -2.67 -0.30 -1.04
N GLN A 114 -2.58 0.26 -2.24
CA GLN A 114 -1.65 -0.17 -3.29
C GLN A 114 -0.77 1.03 -3.65
N TYR A 115 0.54 0.87 -3.84
CA TYR A 115 1.41 1.99 -4.20
C TYR A 115 1.28 2.35 -5.68
N ILE A 116 1.42 3.63 -6.04
CA ILE A 116 1.38 4.01 -7.46
C ILE A 116 2.53 3.43 -8.28
N GLY A 117 3.66 3.12 -7.64
CA GLY A 117 4.79 2.48 -8.30
C GLY A 117 4.41 1.10 -8.86
N ASP A 118 3.73 0.29 -8.06
CA ASP A 118 3.22 -1.01 -8.49
C ASP A 118 2.16 -0.86 -9.57
N ILE A 119 1.22 0.09 -9.41
CA ILE A 119 0.19 0.37 -10.41
C ILE A 119 0.82 0.76 -11.77
N LEU A 120 1.92 1.51 -11.77
CA LEU A 120 2.60 1.91 -12.99
C LEU A 120 3.37 0.76 -13.64
N VAL A 121 3.93 -0.17 -12.85
CA VAL A 121 4.53 -1.40 -13.35
C VAL A 121 3.46 -2.30 -13.96
N ASP A 122 2.34 -2.51 -13.27
CA ASP A 122 1.20 -3.32 -13.73
C ASP A 122 0.59 -2.80 -15.05
N TRP A 123 0.78 -1.52 -15.38
CA TRP A 123 0.31 -0.89 -16.61
C TRP A 123 1.38 -0.75 -17.70
N ASP A 124 2.55 -1.37 -17.49
CA ASP A 124 3.72 -1.27 -18.35
C ASP A 124 4.12 0.20 -18.63
N LYS A 125 4.01 1.06 -17.61
CA LYS A 125 4.33 2.50 -17.70
C LYS A 125 5.68 2.86 -17.11
N ILE A 126 6.24 1.97 -16.30
CA ILE A 126 7.63 1.98 -15.82
C ILE A 126 8.08 0.53 -15.70
N LEU A 127 9.39 0.31 -15.73
CA LEU A 127 9.96 -1.00 -15.45
C LEU A 127 10.03 -1.26 -13.92
N PRO A 128 10.04 -2.52 -13.46
CA PRO A 128 10.21 -2.84 -12.04
C PRO A 128 11.46 -2.23 -11.42
N GLU A 129 12.56 -2.18 -12.15
CA GLU A 129 13.83 -1.62 -11.68
C GLU A 129 13.73 -0.09 -11.56
N GLN A 130 12.96 0.57 -12.43
CA GLN A 130 12.71 2.01 -12.30
C GLN A 130 11.84 2.32 -11.07
N ARG A 131 10.85 1.46 -10.78
CA ARG A 131 10.03 1.57 -9.56
C ARG A 131 10.92 1.42 -8.33
N ASP A 132 11.69 0.35 -8.28
CA ASP A 132 12.51 0.00 -7.12
C ASP A 132 13.54 1.11 -6.86
N ALA A 133 14.18 1.66 -7.91
CA ALA A 133 15.15 2.73 -7.77
C ALA A 133 14.56 3.99 -7.13
N ILE A 134 13.30 4.32 -7.44
CA ILE A 134 12.60 5.42 -6.80
C ILE A 134 12.23 5.05 -5.35
N MET A 135 11.75 3.84 -5.09
CA MET A 135 11.34 3.41 -3.75
C MET A 135 12.51 3.32 -2.78
N SER A 136 13.64 2.76 -3.21
CA SER A 136 14.91 2.76 -2.48
C SER A 136 15.29 4.20 -2.11
N ARG A 137 15.20 5.12 -3.07
CA ARG A 137 15.52 6.53 -2.83
C ARG A 137 14.62 7.25 -1.83
N GLN A 138 13.36 6.84 -1.75
CA GLN A 138 12.39 7.37 -0.77
C GLN A 138 12.53 6.72 0.61
N ASN A 139 13.51 5.82 0.81
CA ASN A 139 13.65 4.97 1.98
C ASN A 139 12.38 4.16 2.27
N ARG A 140 11.70 3.72 1.20
CA ARG A 140 10.47 2.91 1.28
C ARG A 140 10.73 1.43 1.11
N LEU A 141 11.85 1.07 0.51
CA LEU A 141 12.44 -0.25 0.63
C LEU A 141 13.48 -0.17 1.77
N ASP A 142 13.60 -1.21 2.57
CA ASP A 142 14.84 -1.43 3.31
C ASP A 142 15.97 -1.30 2.27
N ASP A 143 16.95 -0.41 2.52
CA ASP A 143 18.03 0.05 1.61
C ASP A 143 18.72 -1.07 0.79
N ASN A 144 18.51 -2.33 1.17
CA ASN A 144 19.13 -3.50 0.58
C ASN A 144 18.38 -4.13 -0.62
N ARG A 145 17.05 -4.11 -0.77
CA ARG A 145 16.41 -5.13 -1.64
C ARG A 145 16.74 -5.08 -3.13
N GLU A 146 16.78 -3.90 -3.74
CA GLU A 146 17.00 -3.76 -5.19
C GLU A 146 18.49 -3.86 -5.56
N HIS A 147 19.34 -3.11 -4.85
CA HIS A 147 20.80 -3.17 -5.00
C HIS A 147 21.32 -4.59 -4.77
N MET A 148 20.69 -5.32 -3.84
CA MET A 148 21.05 -6.70 -3.55
C MET A 148 20.59 -7.66 -4.64
N GLN A 149 19.45 -7.47 -5.33
CA GLN A 149 19.08 -8.39 -6.42
C GLN A 149 19.98 -8.22 -7.66
N PHE A 150 20.08 -7.01 -8.19
CA PHE A 150 20.93 -6.75 -9.37
C PHE A 150 22.40 -7.05 -9.05
N GLY A 151 22.89 -6.58 -7.89
CA GLY A 151 24.24 -6.84 -7.40
C GLY A 151 24.53 -8.31 -7.20
N LYS A 152 23.63 -9.06 -6.54
CA LYS A 152 23.78 -10.50 -6.31
C LYS A 152 23.85 -11.28 -7.60
N ILE A 153 22.93 -11.04 -8.55
CA ILE A 153 22.95 -11.74 -9.84
C ILE A 153 24.25 -11.43 -10.60
N GLY A 154 24.71 -10.18 -10.58
CA GLY A 154 25.96 -9.79 -11.25
C GLY A 154 27.21 -10.41 -10.62
N ILE A 155 27.28 -10.50 -9.29
CA ILE A 155 28.35 -11.17 -8.54
C ILE A 155 28.31 -12.69 -8.78
N GLU A 156 27.13 -13.31 -8.72
CA GLU A 156 26.94 -14.75 -8.99
C GLU A 156 27.37 -15.11 -10.41
N LYS A 157 27.06 -14.26 -11.40
CA LYS A 157 27.51 -14.39 -12.79
C LYS A 157 28.97 -13.98 -13.01
N LYS A 158 29.67 -13.50 -11.97
CA LYS A 158 31.06 -13.01 -12.01
C LYS A 158 31.28 -11.90 -13.03
N PHE A 159 30.27 -11.05 -13.25
CA PHE A 159 30.40 -9.91 -14.16
C PHE A 159 31.18 -8.76 -13.51
N PHE A 160 31.06 -8.61 -12.18
CA PHE A 160 31.80 -7.63 -11.38
C PHE A 160 31.98 -8.15 -9.95
N THR A 161 32.82 -7.49 -9.16
CA THR A 161 33.08 -7.83 -7.76
C THR A 161 32.19 -7.04 -6.79
N GLU A 162 32.16 -7.44 -5.53
CA GLU A 162 31.44 -6.72 -4.48
C GLU A 162 31.98 -5.29 -4.27
N ASN A 163 33.30 -5.10 -4.43
CA ASN A 163 33.91 -3.78 -4.38
C ASN A 163 33.45 -2.88 -5.52
N ASP A 164 33.36 -3.42 -6.76
CA ASP A 164 32.87 -2.67 -7.91
C ASP A 164 31.41 -2.23 -7.71
N LEU A 165 30.60 -3.10 -7.09
CA LEU A 165 29.22 -2.80 -6.72
C LEU A 165 29.15 -1.67 -5.69
N GLU A 166 29.94 -1.73 -4.63
CA GLU A 166 29.96 -0.71 -3.58
C GLU A 166 30.37 0.68 -4.13
N ASP A 167 31.39 0.71 -4.99
CA ASP A 167 31.85 1.93 -5.63
C ASP A 167 30.80 2.53 -6.57
N ALA A 168 30.14 1.69 -7.38
CA ALA A 168 29.03 2.12 -8.22
C ALA A 168 27.86 2.69 -7.41
N LEU A 169 27.53 2.11 -6.26
CA LEU A 169 26.48 2.63 -5.37
C LEU A 169 26.85 4.01 -4.80
N LYS A 170 28.11 4.20 -4.39
CA LYS A 170 28.61 5.50 -3.91
C LYS A 170 28.48 6.57 -4.98
N ASP A 171 28.87 6.26 -6.23
CA ASP A 171 28.83 7.23 -7.32
C ASP A 171 27.42 7.49 -7.84
N GLN A 172 26.55 6.47 -7.87
CA GLN A 172 25.12 6.64 -8.12
C GLN A 172 24.50 7.66 -7.15
N TRP A 173 24.84 7.54 -5.86
CA TRP A 173 24.33 8.45 -4.83
C TRP A 173 24.87 9.87 -4.96
N ARG A 174 26.17 10.02 -5.30
CA ARG A 174 26.79 11.32 -5.60
C ARG A 174 26.14 11.98 -6.81
N PHE A 175 25.92 11.23 -7.89
CA PHE A 175 25.26 11.71 -9.10
C PHE A 175 23.86 12.22 -8.78
N PHE A 176 23.06 11.43 -8.06
CA PHE A 176 21.72 11.86 -7.65
C PHE A 176 21.77 13.11 -6.78
N LYS A 177 22.70 13.21 -5.83
CA LYS A 177 22.81 14.37 -4.95
C LYS A 177 23.00 15.67 -5.73
N ARG A 178 23.84 15.62 -6.77
CA ARG A 178 24.18 16.75 -7.65
C ARG A 178 23.06 17.05 -8.65
N GLU A 179 22.61 16.05 -9.40
CA GLU A 179 21.72 16.24 -10.56
C GLU A 179 20.23 16.10 -10.23
N LYS A 180 19.88 15.55 -9.05
CA LYS A 180 18.51 15.12 -8.69
C LYS A 180 17.86 14.18 -9.71
N LYS A 181 18.70 13.47 -10.48
CA LYS A 181 18.31 12.43 -11.43
C LYS A 181 18.80 11.07 -10.93
N ILE A 182 17.97 10.06 -11.12
CA ILE A 182 18.28 8.66 -10.84
C ILE A 182 19.00 8.13 -12.07
N LYS A 183 20.17 7.54 -11.83
CA LYS A 183 20.91 6.74 -12.79
C LYS A 183 20.80 5.30 -12.35
N LEU A 184 20.47 4.36 -13.22
CA LEU A 184 20.30 2.97 -12.79
C LEU A 184 21.66 2.36 -12.45
N LEU A 185 21.70 1.44 -11.48
CA LEU A 185 22.95 0.83 -11.02
C LEU A 185 23.71 0.15 -12.18
N GLY A 186 22.98 -0.54 -13.06
CA GLY A 186 23.54 -1.16 -14.26
C GLY A 186 24.15 -0.15 -15.24
N GLU A 187 23.65 1.09 -15.31
CA GLU A 187 24.25 2.15 -16.14
C GLU A 187 25.53 2.69 -15.51
N VAL A 188 25.56 2.87 -14.18
CA VAL A 188 26.78 3.31 -13.48
C VAL A 188 27.90 2.29 -13.64
N LEU A 189 27.59 0.99 -13.53
CA LEU A 189 28.57 -0.08 -13.73
C LEU A 189 29.09 -0.16 -15.17
N VAL A 190 28.24 0.14 -16.17
CA VAL A 190 28.67 0.22 -17.57
C VAL A 190 29.61 1.40 -17.79
N ASP A 191 29.28 2.58 -17.23
CA ASP A 191 30.11 3.77 -17.36
C ASP A 191 31.48 3.64 -16.67
N HIS A 192 31.58 2.77 -15.66
CA HIS A 192 32.84 2.44 -15.00
C HIS A 192 33.61 1.30 -15.70
N GLU A 193 33.14 0.83 -16.86
CA GLU A 193 33.69 -0.30 -17.62
C GLU A 193 33.72 -1.61 -16.81
N LYS A 194 32.92 -1.70 -15.73
CA LYS A 194 32.77 -2.91 -14.91
C LYS A 194 31.76 -3.89 -15.48
N LEU A 195 30.96 -3.43 -16.44
CA LEU A 195 29.90 -4.20 -17.05
C LEU A 195 29.78 -3.80 -18.53
N THR A 196 29.62 -4.78 -19.41
CA THR A 196 29.20 -4.51 -20.79
C THR A 196 27.69 -4.34 -20.88
N LEU A 197 27.20 -3.68 -21.93
CA LEU A 197 25.75 -3.56 -22.18
C LEU A 197 25.06 -4.94 -22.26
N SER A 198 25.71 -5.92 -22.89
CA SER A 198 25.17 -7.28 -22.98
C SER A 198 25.08 -7.97 -21.61
N GLN A 199 26.08 -7.77 -20.75
CA GLN A 199 26.06 -8.33 -19.39
C GLN A 199 24.97 -7.67 -18.54
N ARG A 200 24.81 -6.34 -18.65
CA ARG A 200 23.71 -5.60 -18.01
C ARG A 200 22.36 -6.18 -18.40
N ASP A 201 22.13 -6.35 -19.69
CA ASP A 201 20.85 -6.83 -20.21
C ASP A 201 20.61 -8.29 -19.81
N SER A 202 21.67 -9.10 -19.69
CA SER A 202 21.60 -10.46 -19.14
C SER A 202 21.21 -10.49 -17.65
N ILE A 203 21.70 -9.55 -16.83
CA ILE A 203 21.27 -9.43 -15.42
C ILE A 203 19.79 -9.03 -15.35
N LEU A 204 19.39 -8.02 -16.11
CA LEU A 204 18.01 -7.52 -16.15
C LEU A 204 17.03 -8.61 -16.63
N GLY A 205 17.42 -9.41 -17.63
CA GLY A 205 16.65 -10.56 -18.08
C GLY A 205 16.40 -11.56 -16.95
N SER A 206 17.46 -11.96 -16.24
CA SER A 206 17.34 -12.88 -15.10
C SER A 206 16.50 -12.31 -13.94
N GLN A 207 16.55 -11.00 -13.70
CA GLN A 207 15.70 -10.36 -12.69
C GLN A 207 14.21 -10.43 -13.07
N ARG A 208 13.87 -10.21 -14.34
CA ARG A 208 12.50 -10.33 -14.84
C ARG A 208 11.98 -11.76 -14.75
N ASP A 209 12.79 -12.74 -15.16
CA ASP A 209 12.40 -14.15 -15.09
C ASP A 209 12.07 -14.58 -13.65
N MET A 210 12.87 -14.11 -12.68
CA MET A 210 12.62 -14.36 -11.26
C MET A 210 11.30 -13.73 -10.77
N GLN A 211 10.99 -12.51 -11.19
CA GLN A 211 9.71 -11.86 -10.84
C GLN A 211 8.50 -12.57 -11.46
N ILE A 212 8.63 -13.05 -12.70
CA ILE A 212 7.59 -13.84 -13.37
C ILE A 212 7.34 -15.14 -12.61
N GLN A 213 8.39 -15.80 -12.13
CA GLN A 213 8.22 -17.03 -11.37
C GLN A 213 7.51 -16.78 -10.03
N LEU A 214 7.94 -15.75 -9.27
CA LEU A 214 7.31 -15.38 -8.00
C LEU A 214 5.82 -15.05 -8.15
N THR A 215 5.44 -14.38 -9.23
CA THR A 215 4.03 -14.05 -9.50
C THR A 215 3.20 -15.26 -9.90
N LYS A 216 3.77 -16.25 -10.59
CA LYS A 216 3.10 -17.53 -10.86
C LYS A 216 2.86 -18.29 -9.56
N ASP A 217 3.88 -18.44 -8.72
CA ASP A 217 3.80 -19.18 -7.46
C ASP A 217 2.74 -18.57 -6.52
N GLN A 218 2.64 -17.24 -6.44
CA GLN A 218 1.61 -16.55 -5.65
C GLN A 218 0.19 -16.77 -6.18
N LYS A 219 0.01 -16.81 -7.51
CA LYS A 219 -1.30 -17.09 -8.12
C LYS A 219 -1.74 -18.53 -7.88
N GLU A 220 -0.80 -19.48 -7.94
CA GLU A 220 -1.07 -20.89 -7.64
C GLU A 220 -1.46 -21.05 -6.18
N GLN A 221 -0.68 -20.53 -5.23
CA GLN A 221 -0.99 -20.58 -3.80
C GLN A 221 -2.35 -19.96 -3.45
N LYS A 222 -2.70 -18.84 -4.09
CA LYS A 222 -4.00 -18.19 -3.89
C LYS A 222 -5.17 -18.99 -4.48
N SER A 223 -4.93 -19.74 -5.55
CA SER A 223 -5.95 -20.61 -6.16
C SER A 223 -6.21 -21.84 -5.30
N THR A 224 -5.16 -22.45 -4.74
CA THR A 224 -5.29 -23.61 -3.82
C THR A 224 -6.00 -23.23 -2.52
N ALA A 225 -5.74 -22.03 -1.98
CA ALA A 225 -6.39 -21.54 -0.77
C ALA A 225 -7.90 -21.23 -0.94
N ILE A 226 -8.40 -21.12 -2.18
CA ILE A 226 -9.81 -20.88 -2.47
C ILE A 226 -10.59 -22.20 -2.59
N MET A 227 -9.95 -23.30 -3.01
CA MET A 227 -10.58 -24.62 -3.12
C MET A 227 -10.78 -25.36 -1.78
N GLU A 228 -10.23 -24.86 -0.67
CA GLU A 228 -10.42 -25.47 0.67
C GLU A 228 -11.59 -24.86 1.47
N THR A 229 -12.44 -24.02 0.84
CA THR A 229 -13.64 -23.47 1.50
C THR A 229 -14.95 -23.69 0.74
N ASP A 230 -14.99 -24.71 -0.12
CA ASP A 230 -16.23 -25.20 -0.74
C ASP A 230 -16.99 -26.07 0.28
N ASP A 231 -17.44 -25.45 1.37
CA ASP A 231 -18.69 -25.85 2.00
C ASP A 231 -19.79 -25.17 1.17
N ASP A 232 -20.30 -25.90 0.17
CA ASP A 232 -21.35 -25.56 -0.81
C ASP A 232 -22.73 -25.35 -0.14
N GLY A 233 -22.74 -24.65 1.00
CA GLY A 233 -23.94 -24.09 1.58
C GLY A 233 -24.40 -22.90 0.72
N PRO A 234 -25.69 -22.80 0.37
CA PRO A 234 -26.22 -21.64 -0.33
C PRO A 234 -25.87 -20.35 0.43
N SER A 235 -25.38 -19.34 -0.29
CA SER A 235 -24.91 -18.11 0.32
C SER A 235 -26.08 -17.43 1.04
N PRO A 236 -25.92 -16.92 2.28
CA PRO A 236 -27.01 -16.28 3.02
C PRO A 236 -27.70 -15.12 2.27
N VAL A 237 -27.01 -14.54 1.28
CA VAL A 237 -27.51 -13.47 0.42
C VAL A 237 -28.26 -13.94 -0.83
N ASP A 238 -28.30 -15.24 -1.12
CA ASP A 238 -29.07 -15.77 -2.27
C ASP A 238 -30.57 -15.58 -2.06
N THR A 239 -31.01 -15.47 -0.81
CA THR A 239 -32.38 -15.12 -0.42
C THR A 239 -32.76 -13.65 -0.71
N LEU A 240 -31.82 -12.79 -1.10
CA LEU A 240 -32.09 -11.40 -1.45
C LEU A 240 -32.58 -11.31 -2.90
N THR A 241 -33.89 -11.41 -3.08
CA THR A 241 -34.56 -11.10 -4.35
C THR A 241 -34.63 -9.57 -4.52
N ASN A 242 -34.34 -9.06 -5.72
CA ASN A 242 -34.40 -7.63 -6.11
C ASN A 242 -33.12 -6.78 -5.94
N ILE A 243 -31.93 -7.40 -5.88
CA ILE A 243 -30.66 -6.67 -5.96
C ILE A 243 -29.75 -7.27 -7.03
N SER A 244 -28.91 -6.44 -7.64
CA SER A 244 -27.98 -6.85 -8.69
C SER A 244 -26.95 -7.87 -8.16
N ASN A 245 -26.41 -8.70 -9.06
CA ASN A 245 -25.36 -9.67 -8.71
C ASN A 245 -24.13 -9.00 -8.08
N GLN A 246 -23.84 -7.76 -8.48
CA GLN A 246 -22.75 -6.98 -7.93
C GLN A 246 -23.03 -6.54 -6.48
N GLU A 247 -24.27 -6.16 -6.15
CA GLU A 247 -24.68 -5.82 -4.78
C GLU A 247 -24.70 -7.06 -3.88
N LYS A 248 -25.14 -8.22 -4.40
CA LYS A 248 -25.06 -9.50 -3.69
C LYS A 248 -23.61 -9.84 -3.33
N TYR A 249 -22.69 -9.67 -4.27
CA TYR A 249 -21.26 -9.91 -4.05
C TYR A 249 -20.69 -9.01 -2.94
N PHE A 250 -21.01 -7.71 -2.95
CA PHE A 250 -20.54 -6.80 -1.90
C PHE A 250 -21.19 -7.09 -0.54
N ALA A 251 -22.48 -7.42 -0.51
CA ALA A 251 -23.17 -7.82 0.70
C ALA A 251 -22.58 -9.12 1.28
N ALA A 252 -22.27 -10.11 0.45
CA ALA A 252 -21.61 -11.34 0.85
C ALA A 252 -20.23 -11.06 1.48
N ILE A 253 -19.41 -10.22 0.84
CA ILE A 253 -18.11 -9.82 1.38
C ILE A 253 -18.28 -9.09 2.71
N ALA A 254 -19.23 -8.16 2.81
CA ALA A 254 -19.42 -7.36 4.02
C ALA A 254 -19.93 -8.21 5.20
N ILE A 255 -20.80 -9.19 4.94
CA ILE A 255 -21.27 -10.17 5.93
C ILE A 255 -20.14 -11.14 6.31
N LYS A 256 -19.41 -11.69 5.33
CA LYS A 256 -18.28 -12.62 5.56
C LYS A 256 -17.17 -11.98 6.40
N ASN A 257 -16.92 -10.69 6.20
CA ASN A 257 -15.96 -9.93 7.01
C ASN A 257 -16.57 -9.36 8.30
N GLY A 258 -17.83 -9.67 8.63
CA GLY A 258 -18.57 -9.21 9.80
C GLY A 258 -18.63 -7.69 9.95
N LEU A 259 -18.64 -6.97 8.83
CA LEU A 259 -18.79 -5.51 8.79
C LEU A 259 -20.24 -5.10 9.00
N VAL A 260 -21.17 -5.96 8.58
CA VAL A 260 -22.62 -5.80 8.71
C VAL A 260 -23.26 -7.17 8.96
N SER A 261 -24.37 -7.20 9.68
CA SER A 261 -25.20 -8.40 9.81
C SER A 261 -26.10 -8.56 8.58
N LEU A 262 -26.57 -9.78 8.32
CA LEU A 262 -27.55 -10.05 7.27
C LEU A 262 -28.82 -9.21 7.44
N ASP A 263 -29.25 -8.98 8.68
CA ASP A 263 -30.42 -8.15 8.98
C ASP A 263 -30.19 -6.67 8.67
N GLN A 264 -28.99 -6.15 8.91
CA GLN A 264 -28.62 -4.79 8.54
C GLN A 264 -28.63 -4.60 7.02
N VAL A 265 -28.13 -5.60 6.28
CA VAL A 265 -28.16 -5.63 4.81
C VAL A 265 -29.61 -5.67 4.29
N LYS A 266 -30.43 -6.58 4.83
CA LYS A 266 -31.87 -6.67 4.50
C LYS A 266 -32.61 -5.36 4.78
N LEU A 267 -32.33 -4.72 5.92
CA LEU A 267 -32.94 -3.45 6.31
C LEU A 267 -32.52 -2.30 5.39
N ALA A 268 -31.26 -2.25 4.99
CA ALA A 268 -30.74 -1.24 4.06
C ALA A 268 -31.45 -1.33 2.70
N PHE A 269 -31.55 -2.52 2.13
CA PHE A 269 -32.20 -2.71 0.83
C PHE A 269 -33.72 -2.50 0.87
N ARG A 270 -34.40 -2.87 1.97
CA ARG A 270 -35.83 -2.56 2.16
C ARG A 270 -36.14 -1.06 2.21
N LYS A 271 -35.20 -0.24 2.69
CA LYS A 271 -35.35 1.22 2.67
C LYS A 271 -35.14 1.79 1.27
N GLN A 272 -34.20 1.21 0.51
CA GLN A 272 -33.89 1.64 -0.85
C GLN A 272 -35.06 1.36 -1.81
N SER A 273 -35.76 0.23 -1.65
CA SER A 273 -36.93 -0.13 -2.46
C SER A 273 -38.21 0.66 -2.16
N LYS A 274 -38.22 1.52 -1.14
CA LYS A 274 -39.35 2.43 -0.83
C LYS A 274 -39.14 3.84 -1.39
N ILE A 275 -37.93 4.12 -1.89
CA ILE A 275 -37.53 5.44 -2.40
C ILE A 275 -37.72 5.51 -3.93
N PHE A 276 -37.95 4.37 -4.57
CA PHE A 276 -38.27 4.21 -5.99
C PHE A 276 -39.60 3.47 -6.13
#